data_AF-A0AAV1S4Z3-F1
#
_entry.id   AF-A0AAV1S4Z3-F1
#
_cell.length_a   1.000
_cell.length_b   1.000
_cell.length_c   1.000
_cell.angle_alpha   90.00
_cell.angle_beta   90.00
_cell.angle_gamma   90.00
#
_symmetry.space_group_name_H-M   'P 1'
#
loop_
_entity.id
_entity.type
_entity.pdbx_description
1 polymer ?
#
loop_
_entity_poly.entity_id
_entity_poly.type
_entity_poly.pdbx_seq_one_letter_code
_entity_poly.pdbx_strand_id
1 'polypeptide(L)'
;PDFVYQAWRLFIEGRPLELAAESIGEEHYLSEVLRSIHVGLLCVQENPEYRPNMSYVVLMLGNEDELPRPKQPGFFTERDLIEANSSSSQRKPPSANECSNSVLEAR
;
A
#
# COMPACT_ATOMS: atom_id res chain seq x y z
N PRO A 1 -6.82 -13.23 5.28
CA PRO A 1 -7.16 -11.81 5.52
C PRO A 1 -5.95 -10.95 5.12
N ASP A 2 -6.17 -9.85 4.41
CA ASP A 2 -5.09 -8.90 4.10
C ASP A 2 -4.56 -8.30 5.42
N PHE A 3 -3.24 -8.36 5.62
CA PHE A 3 -2.57 -7.82 6.80
C PHE A 3 -2.85 -6.33 6.96
N VAL A 4 -2.91 -5.57 5.86
CA VAL A 4 -3.17 -4.12 5.88
C VAL A 4 -4.57 -3.83 6.42
N TYR A 5 -5.56 -4.61 6.00
CA TYR A 5 -6.93 -4.48 6.51
C TYR A 5 -7.03 -4.84 7.99
N GLN A 6 -6.31 -5.88 8.44
CA GLN A 6 -6.25 -6.24 9.86
C GLN A 6 -5.60 -5.12 10.69
N ALA A 7 -4.51 -4.53 10.19
CA ALA A 7 -3.84 -3.41 10.85
C ALA A 7 -4.74 -2.17 10.98
N TRP A 8 -5.43 -1.80 9.90
CA TRP A 8 -6.41 -0.71 9.95
C TRP A 8 -7.53 -0.98 10.94
N ARG A 9 -8.08 -2.21 10.97
CA ARG A 9 -9.11 -2.59 11.94
C ARG A 9 -8.64 -2.44 13.39
N LEU A 10 -7.48 -3.00 13.72
CA LEU A 10 -6.91 -2.88 15.07
C LEU A 10 -6.67 -1.41 15.44
N PHE A 11 -6.22 -0.59 14.50
CA PHE A 11 -6.05 0.86 14.72
C PHE A 11 -7.37 1.56 15.02
N ILE A 12 -8.44 1.30 14.24
CA ILE A 12 -9.77 1.89 14.44
C ILE A 12 -10.42 1.41 15.75
N GLU A 13 -10.12 0.19 16.18
CA GLU A 13 -10.56 -0.39 17.45
C GLU A 13 -9.73 0.12 18.66
N GLY A 14 -8.74 0.99 18.45
CA GLY A 14 -7.90 1.53 19.52
C GLY A 14 -6.87 0.52 20.06
N ARG A 15 -6.57 -0.53 19.30
CA ARG A 15 -5.65 -1.63 19.65
C ARG A 15 -4.46 -1.75 18.68
N PRO A 16 -3.86 -0.65 18.19
CA PRO A 16 -2.79 -0.73 17.19
C PRO A 16 -1.53 -1.46 17.69
N LEU A 17 -1.31 -1.51 19.00
CA LEU A 17 -0.16 -2.19 19.59
C LEU A 17 -0.21 -3.71 19.46
N GLU A 18 -1.35 -4.30 19.14
CA GLU A 18 -1.42 -5.74 18.83
C GLU A 18 -0.73 -6.09 17.50
N LEU A 19 -0.34 -5.07 16.71
CA LEU A 19 0.52 -5.24 15.54
C LEU A 19 2.00 -5.33 15.91
N ALA A 20 2.39 -4.82 17.08
CA ALA A 20 3.75 -4.88 17.56
C ALA A 20 4.05 -6.31 18.06
N ALA A 21 5.14 -6.91 17.57
CA ALA A 21 5.60 -8.17 18.13
C ALA A 21 5.97 -7.99 19.62
N GLU A 22 5.78 -9.03 20.43
CA GLU A 22 6.15 -9.04 21.86
C GLU A 22 7.63 -8.66 22.11
N SER A 23 8.48 -8.77 21.08
CA SER A 23 9.89 -8.37 21.13
C SER A 23 10.13 -6.85 21.09
N ILE A 24 9.10 -6.02 20.87
CA ILE A 24 9.15 -4.58 21.13
C ILE A 24 9.01 -4.40 22.65
N GLY A 25 10.02 -4.89 23.37
CA GLY A 25 10.08 -4.98 24.83
C GLY A 25 10.52 -3.69 25.51
N GLU A 26 10.46 -2.54 24.82
CA GLU A 26 10.87 -1.26 25.38
C GLU A 26 9.72 -0.27 25.25
N GLU A 27 9.08 0.05 26.39
CA GLU A 27 8.09 1.13 26.52
C GLU A 27 8.58 2.45 25.92
N HIS A 28 9.91 2.60 25.83
CA HIS A 28 10.60 3.75 25.26
C HIS A 28 10.27 4.04 23.79
N TYR A 29 9.87 3.04 22.98
CA TYR A 29 9.59 3.27 21.55
C TYR A 29 8.10 3.25 21.19
N LEU A 30 7.23 3.23 22.20
CA LEU A 30 5.81 3.01 21.97
C LEU A 30 5.18 4.14 21.14
N SER A 31 5.59 5.38 21.40
CA SER A 31 5.14 6.56 20.65
C SER A 31 5.61 6.49 19.20
N GLU A 32 6.89 6.16 18.94
CA GLU A 32 7.39 6.03 17.56
C GLU A 32 6.72 4.87 16.81
N VAL A 33 6.43 3.75 17.49
CA VAL A 33 5.71 2.61 16.90
C VAL A 33 4.28 3.01 16.55
N LEU A 34 3.55 3.61 17.48
CA LEU A 34 2.19 4.11 17.22
C LEU A 34 2.16 5.13 16.08
N ARG A 35 3.14 6.03 16.07
CA ARG A 35 3.32 7.04 15.02
C ARG A 35 3.57 6.39 13.67
N SER A 36 4.46 5.41 13.62
CA SER A 36 4.81 4.67 12.40
C SER A 36 3.60 3.89 11.86
N ILE A 37 2.81 3.27 12.74
CA ILE A 37 1.57 2.59 12.35
C ILE A 37 0.58 3.60 11.75
N HIS A 38 0.36 4.73 12.42
CA HIS A 38 -0.56 5.78 11.95
C HIS A 38 -0.15 6.30 10.57
N VAL A 39 1.12 6.69 10.42
CA VAL A 39 1.65 7.20 9.14
C VAL A 39 1.62 6.12 8.06
N GLY A 40 1.98 4.88 8.39
CA GLY A 40 1.90 3.74 7.46
C GLY A 40 0.49 3.52 6.92
N LEU A 41 -0.53 3.61 7.79
CA LEU A 41 -1.92 3.51 7.38
C LEU A 41 -2.39 4.66 6.49
N LEU A 42 -1.88 5.88 6.68
CA LEU A 42 -2.16 7.02 5.81
C LEU A 42 -1.59 6.82 4.38
N CYS A 43 -0.45 6.16 4.27
CA CYS A 43 0.22 5.88 2.99
C CYS A 43 -0.52 4.85 2.12
N VAL A 44 -1.32 3.97 2.71
CA VAL A 44 -1.98 2.84 2.01
C VAL A 44 -3.49 3.02 1.88
N GLN A 45 -4.00 4.25 2.06
CA GLN A 45 -5.42 4.54 1.89
C GLN A 45 -5.90 4.25 0.46
N GLU A 46 -7.15 3.83 0.34
CA GLU A 46 -7.75 3.42 -0.94
C GLU A 46 -7.65 4.52 -1.99
N ASN A 47 -8.17 5.71 -1.67
CA ASN A 47 -8.10 6.85 -2.56
C ASN A 47 -6.69 7.49 -2.52
N PRO A 48 -5.98 7.56 -3.67
CA PRO A 48 -4.65 8.17 -3.77
C PRO A 48 -4.58 9.62 -3.28
N GLU A 49 -5.66 10.40 -3.45
CA GLU A 49 -5.72 11.81 -3.04
C GLU A 49 -5.59 12.02 -1.53
N TYR A 50 -5.84 10.98 -0.73
CA TYR A 50 -5.65 11.05 0.72
C TYR A 50 -4.25 10.61 1.16
N ARG A 51 -3.44 10.06 0.25
CA ARG A 51 -2.09 9.60 0.60
C ARG A 51 -1.15 10.80 0.76
N PRO A 52 -0.37 10.86 1.85
CA PRO A 52 0.62 11.91 2.03
C PRO A 52 1.73 11.79 0.97
N ASN A 53 2.28 12.92 0.53
CA ASN A 53 3.52 12.92 -0.24
C ASN A 53 4.71 12.57 0.66
N MET A 54 5.83 12.14 0.08
CA MET A 54 6.99 11.65 0.84
C MET A 54 7.63 12.70 1.76
N SER A 55 7.66 13.98 1.38
CA SER A 55 8.20 15.02 2.26
C SER A 55 7.31 15.22 3.49
N TYR A 56 6.00 15.14 3.31
CA TYR A 56 5.05 15.19 4.42
C TYR A 56 5.14 13.96 5.31
N VAL A 57 5.38 12.76 4.76
CA VAL A 57 5.65 11.54 5.55
C VAL A 57 6.84 11.73 6.51
N VAL A 58 7.95 12.27 6.01
CA VAL A 58 9.13 12.54 6.85
C VAL A 58 8.81 13.53 7.96
N LEU A 59 8.07 14.60 7.65
CA LEU A 59 7.64 15.58 8.64
C LEU A 59 6.73 14.96 9.70
N MET A 60 5.76 14.12 9.31
CA MET A 60 4.87 13.43 10.24
C MET A 60 5.66 12.49 11.15
N LEU A 61 6.63 11.74 10.63
CA LEU A 61 7.44 10.83 11.45
C LEU A 61 8.36 11.57 12.45
N GLY A 62 8.88 12.73 12.07
CA GLY A 62 9.80 13.51 12.91
C GLY A 62 9.14 14.51 13.86
N ASN A 63 7.81 14.61 13.87
CA ASN A 63 7.09 15.58 14.70
C ASN A 63 5.93 14.94 15.48
N GLU A 64 5.48 15.60 16.53
CA GLU A 64 4.41 15.16 17.43
C GLU A 64 3.03 15.74 17.07
N ASP A 65 2.90 16.42 15.93
CA ASP A 65 1.64 17.02 15.48
C ASP A 65 0.51 15.98 15.36
N GLU A 66 -0.73 16.40 15.65
CA GLU A 66 -1.90 15.56 15.42
C GLU A 66 -2.05 15.18 13.94
N LEU A 67 -2.31 13.89 13.70
CA LEU A 67 -2.47 13.35 12.35
C LEU A 67 -3.94 13.08 12.02
N PRO A 68 -4.32 13.22 10.73
CA PRO A 68 -5.66 12.86 10.30
C PRO A 68 -5.92 11.38 10.54
N ARG A 69 -7.17 11.02 10.87
CA ARG A 69 -7.56 9.62 11.06
C ARG A 69 -7.44 8.86 9.72
N PRO A 70 -6.78 7.70 9.68
CA PRO A 70 -6.67 6.91 8.47
C PRO A 70 -8.04 6.36 8.05
N LYS A 71 -8.37 6.56 6.78
CA LYS A 71 -9.52 5.98 6.10
C LYS A 71 -9.22 4.53 5.72
N GLN A 72 -10.22 3.86 5.15
CA GLN A 72 -10.09 2.47 4.72
C GLN A 72 -8.88 2.31 3.77
N PRO A 73 -8.03 1.29 4.00
CA PRO A 73 -6.91 1.00 3.12
C PRO A 73 -7.41 0.49 1.78
N GLY A 74 -6.65 0.76 0.72
CA GLY A 74 -6.88 0.16 -0.58
C GLY A 74 -6.63 -1.34 -0.51
N PHE A 75 -7.55 -2.12 -1.06
CA PHE A 75 -7.31 -3.54 -1.24
C PHE A 75 -6.30 -3.71 -2.37
N PHE A 76 -5.18 -4.39 -2.11
CA PHE A 76 -4.30 -4.86 -3.17
C PHE A 76 -4.59 -6.34 -3.39
N THR A 77 -5.42 -6.64 -4.37
CA THR A 77 -5.47 -7.99 -4.93
C THR A 77 -4.43 -8.10 -6.04
N GLU A 78 -3.82 -9.27 -6.18
CA GLU A 78 -2.91 -9.61 -7.29
C GLU A 78 -3.53 -9.34 -8.68
N ARG A 79 -4.86 -9.20 -8.77
CA ARG A 79 -5.62 -8.81 -9.96
C ARG A 79 -5.44 -7.35 -10.39
N ASP A 80 -5.13 -6.44 -9.47
CA ASP A 80 -5.01 -5.01 -9.76
C ASP A 80 -3.70 -4.67 -10.50
N LEU A 81 -2.68 -5.55 -10.41
CA LEU A 81 -1.49 -5.51 -11.27
C LEU A 81 -1.81 -5.83 -12.74
N ILE A 82 -2.84 -6.64 -12.97
CA ILE A 82 -3.33 -6.99 -14.31
C ILE A 82 -4.28 -5.91 -14.83
N GLU A 83 -5.07 -5.30 -13.95
CA GLU A 83 -6.10 -4.31 -14.32
C GLU A 83 -5.55 -2.88 -14.53
N ALA A 84 -4.47 -2.48 -13.84
CA ALA A 84 -3.74 -1.24 -14.15
C ALA A 84 -3.05 -1.28 -15.52
N ASN A 85 -2.83 -2.48 -16.07
CA ASN A 85 -2.39 -2.71 -17.45
C ASN A 85 -3.56 -2.94 -18.43
N SER A 86 -4.81 -2.85 -17.94
CA SER A 86 -6.02 -3.22 -18.67
C SER A 86 -7.14 -2.17 -18.53
N SER A 87 -6.83 -0.87 -18.60
CA SER A 87 -7.88 0.13 -18.84
C SER A 87 -8.02 0.40 -20.34
N SER A 88 -8.95 -0.33 -20.97
CA SER A 88 -10.00 0.26 -21.82
C SER A 88 -10.69 -0.86 -22.59
N SER A 89 -11.94 -1.09 -22.21
CA SER A 89 -12.97 -1.85 -22.90
C SER A 89 -12.89 -1.76 -24.44
N GLN A 90 -12.56 -2.88 -25.07
CA GLN A 90 -13.27 -3.45 -26.23
C GLN A 90 -12.76 -4.88 -26.43
N ARG A 91 -13.55 -5.87 -25.99
CA ARG A 91 -13.26 -7.28 -26.28
C ARG A 91 -13.31 -7.48 -27.79
N LYS A 92 -12.15 -7.57 -28.43
CA LYS A 92 -11.99 -8.30 -29.69
C LYS A 92 -11.44 -9.69 -29.36
N PRO A 93 -11.97 -10.76 -29.95
CA PRO A 93 -11.34 -12.07 -29.84
C PRO A 93 -9.93 -12.00 -30.46
N PRO A 94 -9.00 -12.87 -30.03
CA PRO A 94 -7.62 -12.81 -30.48
C PRO A 94 -7.57 -13.01 -31.99
N SER A 95 -7.08 -11.99 -32.71
CA SER A 95 -6.62 -12.14 -34.08
C SER A 95 -5.31 -12.91 -34.03
N ALA A 96 -5.29 -14.11 -34.60
CA ALA A 96 -4.08 -14.88 -34.77
C ALA A 96 -3.28 -14.26 -35.92
N ASN A 97 -2.21 -13.54 -35.60
CA ASN A 97 -1.28 -13.02 -36.59
C ASN A 97 0.05 -13.77 -36.38
N GLU A 98 0.44 -14.52 -37.39
CA GLU A 98 1.63 -15.38 -37.40
C GLU A 98 2.92 -14.57 -37.19
N CYS A 99 3.78 -15.04 -36.28
CA CYS A 99 5.10 -14.47 -36.05
C CYS A 99 6.00 -14.73 -37.26
N SER A 100 6.40 -13.67 -37.97
CA SER A 100 7.48 -13.77 -38.95
C SER A 100 8.82 -13.74 -38.22
N ASN A 101 9.46 -14.90 -38.09
CA ASN A 101 10.81 -15.02 -37.54
C ASN A 101 11.82 -14.46 -38.57
N SER A 102 12.43 -13.32 -38.30
CA SER A 102 13.60 -12.87 -39.06
C SER A 102 14.83 -13.67 -38.61
N VAL A 103 15.42 -14.44 -39.53
CA VAL A 103 16.72 -15.10 -39.33
C VAL A 103 17.82 -14.03 -39.31
N LEU A 104 18.63 -14.03 -38.25
CA LEU A 104 19.86 -13.25 -38.17
C LEU A 104 21.03 -14.12 -38.69
N GLU A 105 21.62 -13.69 -39.80
CA GLU A 105 22.83 -14.31 -40.38
C GLU A 105 24.08 -13.70 -39.72
N ALA A 106 24.94 -14.56 -39.17
CA ALA A 106 26.21 -14.15 -38.56
C ALA A 106 27.26 -13.96 -39.67
N ARG A 107 27.92 -12.80 -39.69
CA ARG A 107 29.11 -12.53 -40.51
C ARG A 107 30.38 -12.98 -39.81
#